data_AF-A0A0D6KH15-F1
#
_entry.id   AF-A0A0D6KH15-F1
#
_cell.length_a   1.000
_cell.length_b   1.000
_cell.length_c   1.000
_cell.angle_alpha   90.00
_cell.angle_beta   90.00
_cell.angle_gamma   90.00
#
_symmetry.space_group_name_H-M   'P 1'
#
loop_
_entity.id
_entity.type
_entity.pdbx_description
1 polymer ?
#
loop_
_entity_poly.entity_id
_entity_poly.type
_entity_poly.pdbx_seq_one_letter_code
_entity_poly.pdbx_strand_id
1 'polypeptide(L)'
;MEKGFDGLIDLSPSKPNLPDFVVYLLIWEVKLQRRCDRNRKRSKRRAIYCPCHGCYLDSVSQKYQLYATQAGQLQQRGISRRNALMLVANQGAVLIDGEWLEAFWCDQCQQTKWYHVHRCGERTYELSLAPRELWQQVTGVNHPEGNPSVGEFTRRQARVLGYKSIKDFHFVGQY
;
A
#
# COMPACT_ATOMS: atom_id res chain seq x y z
N MET A 1 -35.71 25.04 -57.35
CA MET A 1 -36.03 26.02 -56.27
C MET A 1 -37.20 25.40 -55.51
N GLU A 2 -37.15 25.04 -54.24
CA GLU A 2 -36.26 25.32 -53.11
C GLU A 2 -36.19 24.11 -52.17
N LYS A 3 -35.19 24.11 -51.29
CA LYS A 3 -34.80 23.06 -50.36
C LYS A 3 -35.49 23.25 -49.00
N GLY A 4 -35.56 22.16 -48.22
CA GLY A 4 -35.35 22.18 -46.77
C GLY A 4 -36.54 21.78 -45.91
N PHE A 5 -36.38 20.72 -45.11
CA PHE A 5 -36.54 20.83 -43.66
C PHE A 5 -35.81 19.68 -42.97
N ASP A 6 -34.97 20.06 -42.01
CA ASP A 6 -34.00 19.22 -41.32
C ASP A 6 -34.68 18.30 -40.29
N GLY A 7 -34.40 17.00 -40.39
CA GLY A 7 -34.76 16.02 -39.36
C GLY A 7 -33.75 16.05 -38.23
N LEU A 8 -34.09 16.76 -37.14
CA LEU A 8 -33.37 16.78 -35.88
C LEU A 8 -33.46 15.38 -35.22
N ILE A 9 -32.33 14.68 -35.10
CA ILE A 9 -32.22 13.44 -34.33
C ILE A 9 -32.19 13.84 -32.85
N ASP A 10 -33.24 13.49 -32.10
CA ASP A 10 -33.31 13.62 -30.65
C ASP A 10 -32.31 12.65 -29.99
N LEU A 11 -31.15 13.18 -29.57
CA LEU A 11 -30.16 12.49 -28.75
C LEU A 11 -30.39 12.81 -27.27
N SER A 12 -31.56 12.45 -26.75
CA SER A 12 -31.77 12.38 -25.31
C SER A 12 -31.10 11.12 -24.74
N PRO A 13 -30.17 11.22 -23.76
CA PRO A 13 -29.62 10.05 -23.10
C PRO A 13 -30.73 9.37 -22.28
N SER A 14 -31.13 8.17 -22.70
CA SER A 14 -32.02 7.33 -21.91
C SER A 14 -31.36 7.06 -20.55
N LYS A 15 -32.04 7.50 -19.48
CA LYS A 15 -31.60 7.26 -18.10
C LYS A 15 -31.51 5.75 -17.90
N PRO A 16 -30.35 5.19 -17.47
CA PRO A 16 -30.23 3.77 -17.24
C PRO A 16 -31.19 3.35 -16.12
N ASN A 17 -31.93 2.28 -16.38
CA ASN A 17 -32.95 1.78 -15.46
C ASN A 17 -32.29 1.33 -14.15
N LEU A 18 -32.90 1.71 -13.01
CA LEU A 18 -32.47 1.36 -11.65
C LEU A 18 -32.08 -0.12 -11.41
N PRO A 19 -32.67 -1.15 -12.06
CA PRO A 19 -32.31 -2.54 -11.84
C PRO A 19 -30.87 -2.89 -12.27
N ASP A 20 -30.37 -2.23 -13.32
CA ASP A 20 -29.04 -2.53 -13.85
C ASP A 20 -27.95 -2.13 -12.85
N PHE A 21 -28.14 -1.02 -12.14
CA PHE A 21 -27.16 -0.54 -11.16
C PHE A 21 -26.98 -1.51 -9.97
N VAL A 22 -28.07 -2.13 -9.50
CA VAL A 22 -28.04 -3.10 -8.40
C VAL A 22 -27.37 -4.40 -8.85
N VAL A 23 -27.64 -4.85 -10.09
CA VAL A 23 -26.98 -6.02 -10.68
C VAL A 23 -25.48 -5.76 -10.86
N TYR A 24 -25.08 -4.57 -11.30
CA TYR A 24 -23.66 -4.21 -11.40
C TYR A 24 -22.96 -4.21 -10.04
N LEU A 25 -23.58 -3.64 -8.99
CA LEU A 25 -23.02 -3.65 -7.63
C LEU A 25 -22.86 -5.07 -7.07
N LEU A 26 -23.89 -5.92 -7.20
CA LEU A 26 -23.82 -7.32 -6.75
C LEU A 26 -22.77 -8.12 -7.55
N ILE A 27 -22.68 -7.91 -8.86
CA ILE A 27 -21.64 -8.54 -9.69
C ILE A 27 -20.25 -8.03 -9.26
N TRP A 28 -20.12 -6.76 -8.88
CA TRP A 28 -18.87 -6.19 -8.38
C TRP A 28 -18.47 -6.77 -7.04
N GLU A 29 -19.38 -6.84 -6.07
CA GLU A 29 -19.16 -7.48 -4.76
C GLU A 29 -18.79 -8.96 -4.90
N VAL A 30 -19.52 -9.71 -5.73
CA VAL A 30 -19.23 -11.12 -6.01
C VAL A 30 -17.90 -11.27 -6.75
N LYS A 31 -17.54 -10.38 -7.68
CA LYS A 31 -16.20 -10.37 -8.32
C LYS A 31 -15.10 -10.06 -7.31
N LEU A 32 -15.34 -9.15 -6.36
CA LEU A 32 -14.40 -8.79 -5.30
C LEU A 32 -14.15 -9.99 -4.37
N GLN A 33 -15.23 -10.62 -3.87
CA GLN A 33 -15.15 -11.84 -3.07
C GLN A 33 -14.43 -12.98 -3.82
N ARG A 34 -14.75 -13.19 -5.10
CA ARG A 34 -14.08 -14.21 -5.93
C ARG A 34 -12.59 -13.91 -6.20
N ARG A 35 -12.10 -12.68 -6.05
CA ARG A 35 -10.65 -12.38 -6.08
C ARG A 35 -10.00 -12.73 -4.74
N CYS A 36 -10.68 -12.47 -3.63
CA CYS A 36 -10.22 -12.83 -2.29
C CYS A 36 -10.05 -14.35 -2.14
N ASP A 37 -10.95 -15.16 -2.73
CA ASP A 37 -10.90 -16.62 -2.61
C ASP A 37 -9.92 -17.30 -3.59
N ARG A 38 -9.69 -16.73 -4.77
CA ARG A 38 -8.82 -17.33 -5.80
C ARG A 38 -7.33 -17.27 -5.48
N ASN A 39 -6.94 -16.58 -4.41
CA ASN A 39 -5.59 -16.60 -3.86
C ASN A 39 -5.28 -17.87 -3.01
N ARG A 40 -6.00 -18.97 -3.23
CA ARG A 40 -5.86 -20.26 -2.50
C ARG A 40 -4.92 -21.29 -3.15
N LYS A 41 -4.32 -21.00 -4.32
CA LYS A 41 -3.20 -21.80 -4.87
C LYS A 41 -1.82 -21.24 -4.48
N ARG A 42 -1.73 -20.57 -3.33
CA ARG A 42 -0.46 -20.08 -2.78
C ARG A 42 0.28 -21.28 -2.15
N SER A 43 1.59 -21.34 -2.35
CA SER A 43 2.50 -22.22 -1.60
C SER A 43 2.17 -22.20 -0.10
N LYS A 44 2.44 -23.31 0.61
CA LYS A 44 2.17 -23.48 2.06
C LYS A 44 2.29 -22.14 2.80
N ARG A 45 1.19 -21.71 3.44
CA ARG A 45 1.10 -20.42 4.14
C ARG A 45 2.31 -20.26 5.07
N ARG A 46 2.93 -19.08 5.05
CA ARG A 46 3.98 -18.72 6.02
C ARG A 46 3.35 -18.75 7.40
N ALA A 47 3.96 -19.47 8.35
CA ALA A 47 3.46 -19.59 9.70
C ALA A 47 3.76 -18.29 10.48
N ILE A 48 2.99 -17.25 10.20
CA ILE A 48 3.10 -15.92 10.81
C ILE A 48 1.87 -15.70 11.68
N TYR A 49 2.10 -15.45 12.97
CA TYR A 49 1.05 -15.40 13.98
C TYR A 49 0.94 -14.04 14.65
N CYS A 50 -0.25 -13.69 15.11
CA CYS A 50 -0.49 -12.47 15.86
C CYS A 50 0.19 -12.58 17.24
N PRO A 51 1.02 -11.60 17.65
CA PRO A 51 1.69 -11.65 18.95
C PRO A 51 0.71 -11.52 20.14
N CYS A 52 -0.50 -10.99 19.92
CA CYS A 52 -1.50 -10.83 20.97
C CYS A 52 -2.41 -12.06 21.16
N HIS A 53 -2.78 -12.73 20.06
CA HIS A 53 -3.83 -13.76 20.06
C HIS A 53 -3.35 -15.13 19.57
N GLY A 54 -2.15 -15.24 19.01
CA GLY A 54 -1.62 -16.48 18.45
C GLY A 54 -2.34 -16.98 17.18
N CYS A 55 -3.36 -16.27 16.68
CA CYS A 55 -4.03 -16.59 15.43
C CYS A 55 -3.17 -16.27 14.21
N TYR A 56 -3.50 -16.85 13.06
CA TYR A 56 -2.80 -16.54 11.81
C TYR A 56 -3.03 -15.10 11.37
N LEU A 57 -1.95 -14.48 10.88
CA LEU A 57 -2.02 -13.18 10.24
C LEU A 57 -2.18 -13.32 8.73
N ASP A 58 -3.15 -12.61 8.17
CA ASP A 58 -3.33 -12.52 6.73
C ASP A 58 -2.52 -11.36 6.16
N SER A 59 -1.66 -11.67 5.20
CA SER A 59 -0.84 -10.70 4.46
C SER A 59 -1.74 -9.84 3.57
N VAL A 60 -1.73 -8.52 3.80
CA VAL A 60 -2.57 -7.54 3.07
C VAL A 60 -1.76 -6.48 2.31
N SER A 61 -0.43 -6.57 2.33
CA SER A 61 0.45 -5.76 1.48
C SER A 61 1.48 -6.63 0.77
N GLN A 62 2.18 -6.01 -0.19
CA GLN A 62 3.44 -6.56 -0.69
C GLN A 62 4.53 -6.51 0.39
N LYS A 63 5.64 -7.22 0.14
CA LYS A 63 6.84 -7.16 0.97
C LYS A 63 7.65 -5.95 0.59
N TYR A 64 8.06 -5.16 1.56
CA TYR A 64 8.95 -4.04 1.35
C TYR A 64 10.29 -4.30 2.01
N GLN A 65 11.31 -4.50 1.17
CA GLN A 65 12.64 -4.88 1.63
C GLN A 65 13.32 -3.73 2.38
N LEU A 66 14.12 -4.10 3.37
CA LEU A 66 14.93 -3.16 4.14
C LEU A 66 16.30 -2.98 3.49
N TYR A 67 16.80 -1.75 3.55
CA TYR A 67 18.11 -1.37 3.04
C TYR A 67 18.93 -0.71 4.15
N ALA A 68 20.16 -1.18 4.32
CA ALA A 68 21.15 -0.54 5.17
C ALA A 68 21.92 0.52 4.40
N THR A 69 21.89 1.76 4.91
CA THR A 69 22.70 2.87 4.40
C THR A 69 23.92 3.15 5.26
N GLN A 70 23.95 2.60 6.48
CA GLN A 70 25.04 2.81 7.43
C GLN A 70 25.76 1.49 7.75
N ALA A 71 27.09 1.55 7.85
CA ALA A 71 27.89 0.37 8.18
C ALA A 71 27.57 -0.19 9.57
N GLY A 72 27.04 0.62 10.49
CA GLY A 72 26.59 0.16 11.81
C GLY A 72 25.41 -0.82 11.73
N GLN A 73 24.46 -0.57 10.82
CA GLN A 73 23.29 -1.42 10.60
C GLN A 73 23.68 -2.80 10.07
N LEU A 74 24.73 -2.86 9.23
CA LEU A 74 25.30 -4.11 8.72
C LEU A 74 26.09 -4.85 9.82
N GLN A 75 26.83 -4.13 10.65
CA GLN A 75 27.59 -4.70 11.77
C GLN A 75 26.70 -5.36 12.81
N GLN A 76 25.55 -4.76 13.13
CA GLN A 76 24.55 -5.35 14.02
C GLN A 76 24.03 -6.71 13.52
N ARG A 77 24.17 -6.97 12.21
CA ARG A 77 23.78 -8.23 11.55
C ARG A 77 24.96 -9.17 11.32
N GLY A 78 26.09 -8.94 11.99
CA GLY A 78 27.26 -9.82 11.97
C GLY A 78 28.26 -9.56 10.83
N ILE A 79 28.06 -8.52 10.02
CA ILE A 79 29.03 -8.17 8.97
C ILE A 79 30.24 -7.49 9.62
N SER A 80 31.45 -7.94 9.28
CA SER A 80 32.68 -7.35 9.80
C SER A 80 32.76 -5.86 9.44
N ARG A 81 33.31 -5.04 10.34
CA ARG A 81 33.39 -3.58 10.15
C ARG A 81 34.01 -3.17 8.80
N ARG A 82 35.09 -3.83 8.39
CA ARG A 82 35.77 -3.55 7.11
C ARG A 82 34.85 -3.84 5.92
N ASN A 83 34.16 -4.98 5.94
CA ASN A 83 33.25 -5.35 4.86
C ASN A 83 32.02 -4.44 4.83
N ALA A 84 31.47 -4.10 5.99
CA ALA A 84 30.34 -3.18 6.10
C ALA A 84 30.67 -1.80 5.53
N LEU A 85 31.85 -1.24 5.86
CA LEU A 85 32.31 0.04 5.32
C LEU A 85 32.50 -0.02 3.80
N MET A 86 33.13 -1.08 3.30
CA MET A 86 33.32 -1.28 1.86
C MET A 86 32.01 -1.40 1.10
N LEU A 87 31.04 -2.16 1.62
CA LEU A 87 29.72 -2.33 0.99
C LEU A 87 28.97 -1.00 0.89
N VAL A 88 28.92 -0.24 1.99
CA VAL A 88 28.25 1.07 2.00
C VAL A 88 28.96 2.07 1.08
N ALA A 89 30.29 2.10 1.07
CA ALA A 89 31.04 3.00 0.21
C ALA A 89 30.83 2.71 -1.29
N ASN A 90 30.71 1.44 -1.67
CA ASN A 90 30.55 1.04 -3.08
C ASN A 90 29.10 1.08 -3.57
N GLN A 91 28.12 0.77 -2.73
CA GLN A 91 26.72 0.57 -3.15
C GLN A 91 25.78 1.67 -2.63
N GLY A 92 26.18 2.42 -1.60
CA GLY A 92 25.37 3.44 -0.94
C GLY A 92 24.23 2.88 -0.08
N ALA A 93 23.44 1.96 -0.62
CA ALA A 93 22.36 1.26 0.06
C ALA A 93 22.44 -0.24 -0.22
N VAL A 94 22.55 -1.04 0.83
CA VAL A 94 22.74 -2.49 0.77
C VAL A 94 21.47 -3.18 1.21
N LEU A 95 20.95 -4.11 0.41
CA LEU A 95 19.77 -4.90 0.76
C LEU A 95 20.04 -5.74 2.01
N ILE A 96 19.12 -5.72 2.97
CA ILE A 96 19.15 -6.59 4.15
C ILE A 96 18.36 -7.85 3.82
N ASP A 97 19.07 -8.97 3.66
CA ASP A 97 18.45 -10.24 3.34
C ASP A 97 17.65 -10.82 4.51
N GLY A 98 16.45 -11.31 4.21
CA GLY A 98 15.61 -11.99 5.19
C GLY A 98 14.81 -11.07 6.11
N GLU A 99 14.90 -9.75 5.94
CA GLU A 99 14.13 -8.77 6.70
C GLU A 99 13.29 -7.88 5.79
N TRP A 100 12.02 -7.65 6.14
CA TRP A 100 11.15 -6.77 5.38
C TRP A 100 10.01 -6.19 6.23
N LEU A 101 9.39 -5.12 5.75
CA LEU A 101 8.12 -4.61 6.27
C LEU A 101 6.95 -5.19 5.49
N GLU A 102 5.91 -5.60 6.21
CA GLU A 102 4.66 -6.12 5.63
C GLU A 102 3.47 -5.78 6.53
N ALA A 103 2.35 -5.41 5.91
CA ALA A 103 1.09 -5.17 6.59
C ALA A 103 0.31 -6.47 6.70
N PHE A 104 -0.21 -6.71 7.90
CA PHE A 104 -0.97 -7.90 8.23
C PHE A 104 -2.30 -7.54 8.88
N TRP A 105 -3.35 -8.22 8.44
CA TRP A 105 -4.65 -8.22 9.08
C TRP A 105 -4.72 -9.34 10.11
N CYS A 106 -5.30 -9.03 11.27
CA CYS A 106 -5.64 -10.00 12.30
C CYS A 106 -7.16 -10.04 12.47
N ASP A 107 -7.74 -11.22 12.37
CA ASP A 107 -9.18 -11.47 12.52
C ASP A 107 -9.68 -11.16 13.93
N GLN A 108 -8.90 -11.48 14.96
CA GLN A 108 -9.25 -11.22 16.36
C GLN A 108 -9.03 -9.75 16.74
N CYS A 109 -7.96 -9.12 16.23
CA CYS A 109 -7.73 -7.69 16.48
C CYS A 109 -8.64 -6.78 15.66
N GLN A 110 -9.23 -7.28 14.57
CA GLN A 110 -10.03 -6.52 13.60
C GLN A 110 -9.30 -5.26 13.07
N GLN A 111 -7.99 -5.34 12.87
CA GLN A 111 -7.19 -4.23 12.39
C GLN A 111 -5.98 -4.69 11.58
N THR A 112 -5.56 -3.84 10.64
CA THR A 112 -4.30 -3.98 9.91
C THR A 112 -3.18 -3.31 10.70
N LYS A 113 -2.09 -4.05 10.95
CA LYS A 113 -0.88 -3.52 11.57
C LYS A 113 0.34 -3.80 10.68
N TRP A 114 1.33 -2.93 10.77
CA TRP A 114 2.60 -3.09 10.10
C TRP A 114 3.61 -3.76 11.02
N TYR A 115 4.25 -4.80 10.49
CA TYR A 115 5.25 -5.55 11.21
C TYR A 115 6.56 -5.57 10.43
N HIS A 116 7.65 -5.51 11.19
CA HIS A 116 8.94 -5.93 10.74
C HIS A 116 9.02 -7.45 10.87
N VAL A 117 9.27 -8.11 9.75
CA VAL A 117 9.37 -9.57 9.64
C VAL A 117 10.82 -9.93 9.45
N HIS A 118 11.34 -10.76 10.34
CA HIS A 118 12.69 -11.32 10.25
C HIS A 118 12.61 -12.83 10.05
N ARG A 119 13.28 -13.34 9.00
CA ARG A 119 13.31 -14.76 8.67
C ARG A 119 14.55 -15.42 9.28
N CYS A 120 14.37 -16.12 10.39
CA CYS A 120 15.47 -16.81 11.10
C CYS A 120 15.79 -18.22 10.55
N GLY A 121 14.96 -18.78 9.67
CA GLY A 121 15.17 -20.10 9.07
C GLY A 121 14.30 -20.33 7.83
N GLU A 122 14.17 -21.57 7.35
CA GLU A 122 13.39 -21.82 6.12
C GLU A 122 11.92 -21.39 6.24
N ARG A 123 11.30 -21.58 7.41
CA ARG A 123 9.87 -21.31 7.65
C ARG A 123 9.57 -20.69 9.01
N THR A 124 10.60 -20.24 9.72
CA THR A 124 10.47 -19.58 11.02
C THR A 124 10.59 -18.08 10.81
N TYR A 125 9.62 -17.34 11.34
CA TYR A 125 9.54 -15.89 11.20
C TYR A 125 9.35 -15.26 12.57
N GLU A 126 10.15 -14.25 12.86
CA GLU A 126 9.98 -13.37 14.00
C GLU A 126 9.25 -12.10 13.56
N LEU A 127 8.36 -11.62 14.42
CA LEU A 127 7.58 -10.42 14.18
C LEU A 127 7.82 -9.42 15.29
N SER A 128 8.14 -8.20 14.91
CA SER A 128 8.09 -7.04 15.78
C SER A 128 7.20 -5.97 15.16
N LEU A 129 6.54 -5.14 15.97
CA LEU A 129 5.86 -3.96 15.45
C LEU A 129 6.88 -3.07 14.74
N ALA A 130 6.52 -2.56 13.56
CA ALA A 130 7.43 -1.77 12.72
C ALA A 130 7.74 -0.42 13.40
N PRO A 131 8.94 -0.21 13.97
CA PRO A 131 9.33 1.07 14.56
C PRO A 131 9.49 2.12 13.46
N ARG A 132 9.33 3.41 13.81
CA ARG A 132 9.36 4.51 12.83
C ARG A 132 10.70 4.60 12.09
N GLU A 133 11.78 4.24 12.74
CA GLU A 133 13.15 4.31 12.22
C GLU A 133 13.35 3.34 11.05
N LEU A 134 12.67 2.18 11.05
CA LEU A 134 12.75 1.23 9.95
C LEU A 134 12.09 1.76 8.67
N TRP A 135 11.11 2.65 8.77
CA TRP A 135 10.45 3.22 7.60
C TRP A 135 11.38 4.09 6.74
N GLN A 136 12.47 4.59 7.32
CA GLN A 136 13.51 5.33 6.58
C GLN A 136 14.42 4.39 5.77
N GLN A 137 14.42 3.09 6.09
CA GLN A 137 15.23 2.07 5.44
C GLN A 137 14.48 1.35 4.31
N VAL A 138 13.26 1.77 4.00
CA VAL A 138 12.39 1.10 3.03
C VAL A 138 11.99 2.08 1.92
N THR A 139 11.94 1.58 0.69
CA THR A 139 11.52 2.36 -0.48
C THR A 139 10.12 1.96 -0.95
N GLY A 140 9.37 2.92 -1.50
CA GLY A 140 8.06 2.67 -2.10
C GLY A 140 6.90 2.47 -1.11
N VAL A 141 7.13 2.66 0.19
CA VAL A 141 6.07 2.68 1.21
C VAL A 141 6.32 3.82 2.20
N ASN A 142 5.25 4.51 2.55
CA ASN A 142 5.29 5.56 3.57
C ASN A 142 4.70 5.04 4.87
N HIS A 143 5.17 5.59 6.00
CA HIS A 143 4.57 5.33 7.30
C HIS A 143 3.04 5.53 7.24
N PRO A 144 2.21 4.69 7.90
CA PRO A 144 0.75 4.72 7.74
C PRO A 144 0.12 6.07 8.12
N GLU A 145 0.72 6.76 9.08
CA GLU A 145 0.30 8.10 9.51
C GLU A 145 0.72 9.22 8.54
N GLY A 146 1.51 8.88 7.51
CA GLY A 146 2.08 9.82 6.54
C GLY A 146 3.29 10.59 7.08
N ASN A 147 3.76 11.53 6.27
CA ASN A 147 4.81 12.46 6.67
C ASN A 147 4.21 13.56 7.57
N PRO A 148 4.65 13.70 8.83
CA PRO A 148 4.09 14.69 9.76
C PRO A 148 4.32 16.15 9.31
N SER A 149 5.32 16.43 8.47
CA SER A 149 5.55 17.79 7.94
C SER A 149 4.59 18.17 6.81
N VAL A 150 3.83 17.20 6.29
CA VAL A 150 2.87 17.43 5.21
C VAL A 150 1.49 17.62 5.80
N GLY A 151 1.01 18.86 5.73
CA GLY A 151 -0.35 19.23 6.15
C GLY A 151 -1.43 18.44 5.41
N GLU A 152 -2.62 18.39 5.99
CA GLU A 152 -3.76 17.64 5.42
C GLU A 152 -4.11 18.13 4.00
N PHE A 153 -4.04 19.44 3.77
CA PHE A 153 -4.27 20.04 2.46
C PHE A 153 -3.32 19.46 1.40
N THR A 154 -2.01 19.50 1.64
CA THR A 154 -1.00 18.98 0.72
C THR A 154 -1.14 17.47 0.52
N ARG A 155 -1.49 16.72 1.59
CA ARG A 155 -1.78 15.27 1.50
C ARG A 155 -2.98 14.98 0.60
N ARG A 156 -4.05 15.76 0.69
CA ARG A 156 -5.23 15.63 -0.19
C ARG A 156 -4.87 15.97 -1.62
N GLN A 157 -4.20 17.11 -1.86
CA GLN A 157 -3.83 17.55 -3.20
C GLN A 157 -2.88 16.59 -3.91
N ALA A 158 -1.91 15.99 -3.19
CA ALA A 158 -0.98 15.01 -3.76
C ALA A 158 -1.67 13.74 -4.29
N ARG A 159 -2.87 13.40 -3.80
CA ARG A 159 -3.68 12.28 -4.30
C ARG A 159 -4.54 12.67 -5.51
N VAL A 160 -4.72 13.97 -5.77
CA VAL A 160 -5.51 14.51 -6.89
C VAL A 160 -4.59 14.76 -8.09
N LEU A 161 -3.82 13.75 -8.51
CA LEU A 161 -3.13 13.78 -9.81
C LEU A 161 -4.14 13.39 -10.90
N GLY A 162 -5.07 14.31 -11.19
CA GLY A 162 -6.11 14.14 -12.20
C GLY A 162 -7.08 15.32 -12.29
N TYR A 163 -6.80 16.25 -13.20
CA TYR A 163 -7.65 17.31 -13.81
C TYR A 163 -8.57 18.21 -12.93
N LYS A 164 -8.72 18.01 -11.62
CA LYS A 164 -9.67 18.77 -10.77
C LYS A 164 -9.03 19.55 -9.60
N SER A 165 -7.75 19.91 -9.72
CA SER A 165 -6.98 20.64 -8.68
C SER A 165 -7.45 22.08 -8.41
N ILE A 166 -8.36 22.65 -9.22
CA ILE A 166 -8.77 24.06 -9.12
C ILE A 166 -9.93 24.29 -8.12
N LYS A 167 -10.61 23.24 -7.63
CA LYS A 167 -11.86 23.41 -6.86
C LYS A 167 -11.68 23.92 -5.42
N ASP A 168 -10.49 23.81 -4.84
CA ASP A 168 -10.27 24.13 -3.42
C ASP A 168 -9.77 25.56 -3.17
N PHE A 169 -9.57 26.36 -4.22
CA PHE A 169 -9.20 27.77 -4.10
C PHE A 169 -10.46 28.63 -4.07
N HIS A 170 -10.97 28.94 -2.88
CA HIS A 170 -11.93 30.03 -2.71
C HIS A 170 -11.15 31.36 -2.66
N PHE A 171 -11.15 32.11 -3.76
CA PHE A 171 -10.74 33.52 -3.74
C PHE A 171 -11.72 34.29 -2.85
N VAL A 172 -11.29 34.67 -1.64
CA VAL A 172 -11.98 35.69 -0.85
C VAL A 172 -11.49 37.04 -1.34
N GLY A 173 -12.14 37.57 -2.39
CA GLY A 173 -11.96 38.95 -2.79
C GLY A 173 -12.64 39.87 -1.78
N GLN A 174 -11.86 40.62 -1.01
CA GLN A 174 -12.35 41.74 -0.22
C GLN A 174 -12.46 42.96 -1.14
N TYR A 175 -13.67 43.54 -1.22
CA TYR A 175 -13.93 44.86 -1.77
C TYR A 175 -13.55 45.95 -0.77
#